data_AF-A0A959PB67-F1
#
_entry.id   AF-A0A959PB67-F1
#
_cell.length_a   1.000
_cell.length_b   1.000
_cell.length_c   1.000
_cell.angle_alpha   90.00
_cell.angle_beta   90.00
_cell.angle_gamma   90.00
#
_symmetry.space_group_name_H-M   'P 1'
#
loop_
_entity.id
_entity.type
_entity.pdbx_description
1 polymer ?
#
loop_
_entity_poly.entity_id
_entity_poly.type
_entity_poly.pdbx_seq_one_letter_code
_entity_poly.pdbx_strand_id
1 'polypeptide(L)'
;GRIDEPEGAVDRKKDNWEHMRDSIWSNVLNGGRTTQYNHTTTVNWTLPINKFPIFSWITANASYTGNYTWTAAPLERQDDGSFGQASFGNTVQNSQNWQINANANLTQLYNKVPFLKNINQNSRRTASARKESAKGKGRASKGEKGAENDSTEAEKEKVNVGKIIGEGLANFLMMVKSVNVTYSENNGTLLPGYQPQTDFVGLDQGMSNMSGFVPFIFGWQQYAFDDIETGYDIRTEAIKGGWITADTLQSAPLVQTQSSSLNLRATLEPINGFRIDLTATRTYTESVSEFFRWDNEIDAPRSFNQVKTGNFSMSYITVNSTFVKQREDLSSPTFDEFKENRTVISQRLSDAYPGFLVQNTDGFSEGYGGTQQDVIIPAFLSAYGVFNANTIETSPFPRIPLPNWRVNYDGIGKIPFVKKFARNVTLGHAYRSTYSVGSFTSNLAFDPVVTTEGITKFPNTRDSSGNFVPELQIGNITISEQFSPLISLDFNFKNSLTAKMEVKTSRTLSYSFANNQLTEVTSEEYIVGAGYTFKNVTFPIRFGKNTKKIKSDLNFRVDFSLRDNRTMIRKMEEDLNQATSGQKLISIKVNADYVINQRFNIRLFYNGAINEPVVSTSFPTQNHGAGLSLRFTLAE
;
A
#
# COMPACT_ATOMS: atom_id res chain seq x y z
N GLY A 1 -34.89 5.28 19.66
CA GLY A 1 -34.60 6.67 20.03
C GLY A 1 -34.15 6.77 21.46
N ARG A 2 -33.89 7.98 21.92
CA ARG A 2 -33.77 8.34 23.34
C ARG A 2 -35.15 8.67 23.86
N ILE A 3 -35.50 8.15 25.04
CA ILE A 3 -36.73 8.52 25.75
C ILE A 3 -36.37 9.77 26.56
N ASP A 4 -36.94 10.90 26.18
CA ASP A 4 -36.76 12.13 26.94
C ASP A 4 -37.75 12.14 28.12
N GLU A 5 -37.26 12.48 29.31
CA GLU A 5 -38.04 12.60 30.53
C GLU A 5 -38.38 14.07 30.79
N PRO A 6 -39.59 14.38 31.30
CA PRO A 6 -39.94 15.74 31.72
C PRO A 6 -39.02 16.28 32.83
N GLU A 7 -38.90 17.61 32.95
CA GLU A 7 -38.05 18.22 33.97
C GLU A 7 -38.48 17.84 35.40
N GLY A 8 -37.50 17.44 36.23
CA GLY A 8 -37.67 17.19 37.66
C GLY A 8 -37.41 15.74 38.08
N ALA A 9 -37.26 15.52 39.38
CA ALA A 9 -37.06 14.17 39.92
C ALA A 9 -38.34 13.32 39.77
N VAL A 10 -38.18 12.13 39.19
CA VAL A 10 -39.24 11.13 39.03
C VAL A 10 -39.67 10.63 40.41
N ASP A 11 -40.77 11.18 40.93
CA ASP A 11 -41.30 10.85 42.25
C ASP A 11 -42.80 10.59 42.18
N ARG A 12 -43.21 9.40 42.66
CA ARG A 12 -44.61 8.97 42.73
C ARG A 12 -45.45 9.75 43.74
N LYS A 13 -44.81 10.54 44.61
CA LYS A 13 -45.45 11.31 45.68
C LYS A 13 -45.73 12.77 45.30
N LYS A 14 -45.36 13.20 44.10
CA LYS A 14 -45.63 14.56 43.60
C LYS A 14 -46.90 14.59 42.77
N ASP A 15 -47.63 15.71 42.83
CA ASP A 15 -48.88 15.94 42.08
C ASP A 15 -48.71 15.84 40.55
N ASN A 16 -47.49 15.97 40.03
CA ASN A 16 -47.19 15.87 38.60
C ASN A 16 -46.84 14.44 38.12
N TRP A 17 -46.94 13.42 38.97
CA TRP A 17 -46.57 12.04 38.65
C TRP A 17 -47.34 11.46 37.47
N GLU A 18 -48.66 11.68 37.40
CA GLU A 18 -49.50 11.14 36.32
C GLU A 18 -49.11 11.75 34.96
N HIS A 19 -48.95 13.08 34.91
CA HIS A 19 -48.45 13.78 33.72
C HIS A 19 -47.07 13.31 33.29
N MET A 20 -46.16 13.08 34.25
CA MET A 20 -44.81 12.63 33.95
C MET A 20 -44.79 11.18 33.45
N ARG A 21 -45.58 10.29 34.06
CA ARG A 21 -45.73 8.90 33.62
C ARG A 21 -46.34 8.82 32.22
N ASP A 22 -47.40 9.58 31.96
CA ASP A 22 -48.11 9.55 30.69
C ASP A 22 -47.24 10.14 29.57
N SER A 23 -46.45 11.18 29.86
CA SER A 23 -45.45 11.73 28.93
C SER A 23 -44.34 10.74 28.61
N ILE A 24 -43.77 10.06 29.62
CA ILE A 24 -42.76 9.01 29.41
C ILE A 24 -43.34 7.86 28.60
N TRP A 25 -44.56 7.40 28.91
CA TRP A 25 -45.18 6.28 28.19
C TRP A 25 -45.57 6.65 26.76
N SER A 26 -45.98 7.90 26.52
CA SER A 26 -46.19 8.45 25.18
C SER A 26 -44.88 8.46 24.38
N ASN A 27 -43.77 8.94 24.97
CA ASN A 27 -42.45 8.91 24.34
C ASN A 27 -41.98 7.47 24.04
N VAL A 28 -42.26 6.51 24.93
CA VAL A 28 -41.97 5.09 24.71
C VAL A 28 -42.80 4.52 23.55
N LEU A 29 -44.11 4.78 23.53
CA LEU A 29 -45.00 4.29 22.48
C LEU A 29 -44.68 4.89 21.11
N ASN A 30 -44.18 6.13 21.07
CA ASN A 30 -43.73 6.82 19.87
C ASN A 30 -42.27 6.50 19.48
N GLY A 31 -41.58 5.58 20.19
CA GLY A 31 -40.22 5.13 19.86
C GLY A 31 -39.07 6.04 20.32
N GLY A 32 -39.40 7.10 21.05
CA GLY A 32 -38.49 8.15 21.53
C GLY A 32 -37.92 9.01 20.39
N ARG A 33 -37.18 10.06 20.75
CA ARG A 33 -36.53 10.95 19.78
C ARG A 33 -35.33 10.27 19.12
N THR A 34 -35.18 10.39 17.81
CA THR A 34 -33.99 9.92 17.11
C THR A 34 -32.79 10.78 17.52
N THR A 35 -31.75 10.15 18.07
CA THR A 35 -30.48 10.83 18.39
C THR A 35 -29.39 10.52 17.37
N GLN A 36 -29.49 9.35 16.74
CA GLN A 36 -28.61 8.91 15.68
C GLN A 36 -29.39 7.96 14.76
N TYR A 37 -29.19 8.11 13.46
CA TYR A 37 -29.69 7.21 12.43
C TYR A 37 -28.53 6.78 11.55
N ASN A 38 -28.45 5.48 11.25
CA ASN A 38 -27.44 4.92 10.36
C ASN A 38 -28.12 4.09 9.27
N HIS A 39 -27.70 4.31 8.03
CA HIS A 39 -28.17 3.58 6.87
C HIS A 39 -26.96 3.00 6.14
N THR A 40 -26.99 1.71 5.84
CA THR A 40 -25.95 1.05 5.03
C THR A 40 -26.60 0.36 3.85
N THR A 41 -26.22 0.78 2.66
CA THR A 41 -26.57 0.10 1.40
C THR A 41 -25.36 -0.68 0.93
N THR A 42 -25.52 -1.97 0.63
CA THR A 42 -24.46 -2.79 0.03
C THR A 42 -25.01 -3.49 -1.22
N VAL A 43 -24.38 -3.22 -2.35
CA VAL A 43 -24.69 -3.85 -3.64
C VAL A 43 -23.47 -4.62 -4.11
N ASN A 44 -23.63 -5.93 -4.29
CA ASN A 44 -22.58 -6.79 -4.85
C ASN A 44 -23.03 -7.29 -6.21
N TRP A 45 -22.24 -7.01 -7.24
CA TRP A 45 -22.52 -7.40 -8.61
C TRP A 45 -21.37 -8.19 -9.21
N THR A 46 -21.60 -9.48 -9.42
CA THR A 46 -20.75 -10.30 -10.29
C THR A 46 -21.11 -10.06 -11.75
N LEU A 47 -20.21 -9.41 -12.50
CA LEU A 47 -20.40 -9.14 -13.91
C LEU A 47 -20.36 -10.47 -14.69
N PRO A 48 -21.41 -10.82 -15.47
CA PRO A 48 -21.54 -12.10 -16.15
C PRO A 48 -20.63 -12.23 -17.39
N ILE A 49 -19.45 -11.60 -17.38
CA ILE A 49 -18.46 -11.66 -18.45
C ILE A 49 -18.04 -13.12 -18.72
N ASN A 50 -17.92 -13.91 -17.65
CA ASN A 50 -17.56 -15.32 -17.73
C ASN A 50 -18.61 -16.23 -18.40
N LYS A 51 -19.85 -15.76 -18.57
CA LYS A 51 -20.91 -16.51 -19.28
C LYS A 51 -20.67 -16.54 -20.78
N PHE A 52 -19.95 -15.55 -21.32
CA PHE A 52 -19.54 -15.56 -22.71
C PHE A 52 -18.38 -16.55 -22.90
N PRO A 53 -18.50 -17.56 -23.77
CA PRO A 53 -17.46 -18.57 -23.95
C PRO A 53 -16.09 -17.97 -24.30
N ILE A 54 -16.01 -16.83 -24.99
CA ILE A 54 -14.71 -16.22 -25.31
C ILE A 54 -14.01 -15.59 -24.07
N PHE A 55 -14.77 -15.20 -23.05
CA PHE A 55 -14.28 -14.50 -21.84
C PHE A 55 -14.40 -15.33 -20.56
N SER A 56 -14.66 -16.64 -20.64
CA SER A 56 -14.82 -17.49 -19.45
C SER A 56 -13.58 -17.58 -18.53
N TRP A 57 -12.44 -17.04 -18.96
CA TRP A 57 -11.20 -16.95 -18.21
C TRP A 57 -11.09 -15.65 -17.40
N ILE A 58 -12.05 -14.74 -17.54
CA ILE A 58 -12.14 -13.46 -16.82
C ILE A 58 -13.31 -13.55 -15.83
N THR A 59 -13.06 -13.18 -14.58
CA THR A 59 -14.09 -12.93 -13.57
C THR A 59 -13.98 -11.49 -13.11
N ALA A 60 -15.07 -10.75 -13.11
CA ALA A 60 -15.11 -9.38 -12.60
C ALA A 60 -16.25 -9.23 -11.60
N ASN A 61 -15.93 -8.67 -10.44
CA ASN A 61 -16.88 -8.36 -9.38
C ASN A 61 -16.78 -6.88 -9.07
N ALA A 62 -17.93 -6.21 -9.02
CA ALA A 62 -18.06 -4.86 -8.51
C ALA A 62 -18.84 -4.91 -7.21
N SER A 63 -18.37 -4.21 -6.18
CA SER A 63 -19.11 -4.01 -4.95
C SER A 63 -19.19 -2.51 -4.65
N TYR A 64 -20.36 -2.10 -4.18
CA TYR A 64 -20.65 -0.76 -3.73
C TYR A 64 -21.17 -0.82 -2.30
N THR A 65 -20.59 -0.03 -1.41
CA THR A 65 -21.08 0.16 -0.05
C THR A 65 -21.25 1.63 0.20
N GLY A 66 -22.48 2.07 0.43
CA GLY A 66 -22.82 3.41 0.86
C GLY A 66 -23.22 3.39 2.34
N ASN A 67 -22.66 4.29 3.15
CA ASN A 67 -23.13 4.53 4.50
C ASN A 67 -23.58 5.97 4.65
N TYR A 68 -24.68 6.17 5.36
CA TYR A 68 -25.18 7.46 5.76
C TYR A 68 -25.42 7.46 7.27
N THR A 69 -25.00 8.53 7.92
CA THR A 69 -25.21 8.74 9.34
C THR A 69 -25.78 10.13 9.57
N TRP A 70 -26.88 10.21 10.30
CA TRP A 70 -27.43 11.45 10.84
C TRP A 70 -27.26 11.44 12.34
N THR A 71 -26.81 12.55 12.91
CA THR A 71 -26.61 12.72 14.35
C THR A 71 -27.32 13.99 14.79
N ALA A 72 -28.22 13.86 15.76
CA ALA A 72 -28.97 14.97 16.32
C ALA A 72 -28.04 15.94 17.05
N ALA A 73 -28.30 17.23 16.92
CA ALA A 73 -27.69 18.23 17.78
C ALA A 73 -28.11 18.01 19.25
N PRO A 74 -27.29 18.44 20.23
CA PRO A 74 -27.73 18.57 21.61
C PRO A 74 -28.99 19.44 21.70
N LEU A 75 -29.82 19.19 22.71
CA LEU A 75 -30.93 20.08 23.02
C LEU A 75 -30.41 21.27 23.81
N GLU A 76 -30.85 22.47 23.42
CA GLU A 76 -30.55 23.72 24.10
C GLU A 76 -31.79 24.22 24.83
N ARG A 77 -31.57 24.88 25.97
CA ARG A 77 -32.64 25.51 26.72
C ARG A 77 -32.99 26.84 26.05
N GLN A 78 -34.21 26.96 25.56
CA GLN A 78 -34.71 28.18 24.95
C GLN A 78 -35.14 29.20 26.02
N ASP A 79 -35.31 30.46 25.62
CA ASP A 79 -35.68 31.57 26.52
C ASP A 79 -37.04 31.37 27.20
N ASP A 80 -37.91 30.53 26.63
CA ASP A 80 -39.21 30.14 27.21
C ASP A 80 -39.12 29.04 28.27
N GLY A 81 -37.90 28.55 28.55
CA GLY A 81 -37.64 27.49 29.52
C GLY A 81 -37.78 26.07 28.97
N SER A 82 -38.17 25.89 27.71
CA SER A 82 -38.26 24.57 27.04
C SER A 82 -36.91 24.11 26.48
N PHE A 83 -36.76 22.79 26.27
CA PHE A 83 -35.62 22.24 25.55
C PHE A 83 -35.97 22.04 24.08
N GLY A 84 -35.25 22.70 23.18
CA GLY A 84 -35.42 22.57 21.74
C GLY A 84 -34.11 22.27 21.01
N GLN A 85 -34.21 22.12 19.69
CA GLN A 85 -33.04 21.85 18.84
C GLN A 85 -32.08 23.03 18.92
N ALA A 86 -30.79 22.77 19.20
CA ALA A 86 -29.78 23.82 19.20
C ALA A 86 -29.68 24.50 17.84
N SER A 87 -29.43 25.81 17.87
CA SER A 87 -29.31 26.66 16.68
C SER A 87 -28.24 26.17 15.69
N PHE A 88 -27.22 25.45 16.17
CA PHE A 88 -26.11 24.93 15.37
C PHE A 88 -26.48 23.80 14.38
N GLY A 89 -27.69 23.23 14.44
CA GLY A 89 -28.17 22.19 13.52
C GLY A 89 -27.55 20.80 13.74
N ASN A 90 -28.13 19.79 13.11
CA ASN A 90 -27.68 18.40 13.15
C ASN A 90 -26.44 18.19 12.25
N THR A 91 -25.84 17.02 12.34
CA THR A 91 -24.71 16.63 11.48
C THR A 91 -25.10 15.43 10.63
N VAL A 92 -24.88 15.51 9.32
CA VAL A 92 -25.01 14.38 8.40
C VAL A 92 -23.67 13.99 7.83
N GLN A 93 -23.48 12.69 7.65
CA GLN A 93 -22.28 12.09 7.11
C GLN A 93 -22.67 11.08 6.05
N ASN A 94 -21.88 11.03 4.99
CA ASN A 94 -21.93 9.99 3.99
C ASN A 94 -20.54 9.39 3.78
N SER A 95 -20.48 8.09 3.49
CA SER A 95 -19.33 7.45 2.83
C SER A 95 -19.80 6.57 1.69
N GLN A 96 -18.98 6.48 0.64
CA GLN A 96 -19.12 5.52 -0.44
C GLN A 96 -17.81 4.75 -0.63
N ASN A 97 -17.91 3.45 -0.85
CA ASN A 97 -16.80 2.59 -1.21
C ASN A 97 -17.17 1.81 -2.47
N TRP A 98 -16.54 2.14 -3.59
CA TRP A 98 -16.58 1.37 -4.82
C TRP A 98 -15.37 0.46 -4.86
N GLN A 99 -15.57 -0.82 -5.12
CA GLN A 99 -14.47 -1.76 -5.32
C GLN A 99 -14.73 -2.64 -6.53
N ILE A 100 -13.80 -2.61 -7.48
CA ILE A 100 -13.83 -3.41 -8.70
C ILE A 100 -12.66 -4.38 -8.65
N ASN A 101 -12.97 -5.67 -8.70
CA ASN A 101 -11.98 -6.74 -8.74
C ASN A 101 -12.13 -7.53 -10.03
N ALA A 102 -11.15 -7.43 -10.92
CA ALA A 102 -11.06 -8.22 -12.14
C ALA A 102 -9.90 -9.22 -12.02
N ASN A 103 -10.18 -10.50 -12.25
CA ASN A 103 -9.20 -11.58 -12.31
C ASN A 103 -9.28 -12.23 -13.69
N ALA A 104 -8.14 -12.33 -14.34
CA ALA A 104 -7.95 -13.04 -15.59
C ALA A 104 -7.03 -14.24 -15.34
N ASN A 105 -7.57 -15.44 -15.51
CA ASN A 105 -6.83 -16.70 -15.42
C ASN A 105 -6.47 -17.20 -16.83
N LEU A 106 -5.35 -16.71 -17.37
CA LEU A 106 -4.91 -17.06 -18.71
C LEU A 106 -4.58 -18.55 -18.85
N THR A 107 -4.29 -19.25 -17.76
CA THR A 107 -4.17 -20.73 -17.78
C THR A 107 -5.44 -21.39 -18.32
N GLN A 108 -6.63 -20.85 -18.00
CA GLN A 108 -7.90 -21.33 -18.56
C GLN A 108 -8.06 -20.95 -20.03
N LEU A 109 -7.63 -19.75 -20.44
CA LEU A 109 -7.62 -19.31 -21.83
C LEU A 109 -6.77 -20.25 -22.70
N TYR A 110 -5.53 -20.52 -22.28
CA TYR A 110 -4.63 -21.40 -23.03
C TYR A 110 -5.17 -22.83 -23.13
N ASN A 111 -5.86 -23.33 -22.09
CA ASN A 111 -6.47 -24.66 -22.12
C ASN A 111 -7.63 -24.80 -23.11
N LYS A 112 -8.13 -23.71 -23.70
CA LYS A 112 -9.12 -23.77 -24.79
C LYS A 112 -8.51 -24.19 -26.12
N VAL A 113 -7.22 -23.94 -26.32
CA VAL A 113 -6.50 -24.38 -27.51
C VAL A 113 -5.95 -25.80 -27.24
N PRO A 114 -6.38 -26.84 -27.97
CA PRO A 114 -5.99 -28.23 -27.69
C PRO A 114 -4.48 -28.47 -27.64
N PHE A 115 -3.72 -27.81 -28.53
CA PHE A 115 -2.26 -27.86 -28.55
C PHE A 115 -1.64 -27.35 -27.25
N LEU A 116 -2.06 -26.16 -26.80
CA LEU A 116 -1.56 -25.51 -25.58
C LEU A 116 -2.00 -26.26 -24.32
N LYS A 117 -3.21 -26.82 -24.32
CA LYS A 117 -3.72 -27.68 -23.23
C LYS A 117 -2.82 -28.89 -22.98
N ASN A 118 -2.37 -29.57 -24.03
CA ASN A 118 -1.50 -30.75 -23.90
C ASN A 118 -0.15 -30.39 -23.26
N ILE A 119 0.43 -29.24 -23.63
CA ILE A 119 1.68 -28.74 -23.05
C ILE A 119 1.50 -28.41 -21.56
N ASN A 120 0.42 -27.70 -21.21
CA ASN A 120 0.10 -27.32 -19.84
C ASN A 120 -0.20 -28.54 -18.94
N GLN A 121 -0.88 -29.56 -19.49
CA GLN A 121 -1.18 -30.81 -18.79
C GLN A 121 0.05 -31.73 -18.63
N ASN A 122 0.92 -31.82 -19.64
CA ASN A 122 2.17 -32.59 -19.56
C ASN A 122 3.15 -32.00 -18.54
N SER A 123 3.19 -30.68 -18.42
CA SER A 123 3.93 -29.98 -17.36
C SER A 123 3.42 -30.34 -15.95
N ARG A 124 2.08 -30.41 -15.77
CA ARG A 124 1.46 -30.83 -14.50
C ARG A 124 1.67 -32.31 -14.17
N ARG A 125 1.60 -33.21 -15.16
CA ARG A 125 1.81 -34.65 -14.99
C ARG A 125 3.25 -35.00 -14.60
N THR A 126 4.25 -34.30 -15.14
CA THR A 126 5.65 -34.47 -14.71
C THR A 126 5.91 -33.96 -13.30
N ALA A 127 5.14 -32.98 -12.82
CA ALA A 127 5.20 -32.48 -11.45
C ALA A 127 4.49 -33.42 -10.43
N SER A 128 3.35 -34.02 -10.79
CA SER A 128 2.59 -34.92 -9.90
C SER A 128 3.18 -36.32 -9.79
N ALA A 129 3.59 -36.94 -10.90
CA ALA A 129 4.20 -38.28 -10.89
C ALA A 129 5.53 -38.33 -10.12
N ARG A 130 6.23 -37.19 -9.98
CA ARG A 130 7.47 -37.11 -9.20
C ARG A 130 7.27 -36.91 -7.70
N LYS A 131 6.13 -36.37 -7.26
CA LYS A 131 5.80 -36.22 -5.84
C LYS A 131 5.53 -37.58 -5.17
N GLU A 132 4.96 -38.54 -5.92
CA GLU A 132 4.80 -39.93 -5.47
C GLU A 132 6.13 -40.69 -5.42
N SER A 133 7.02 -40.49 -6.40
CA SER A 133 8.34 -41.13 -6.39
C SER A 133 9.27 -40.68 -5.24
N ALA A 134 8.97 -39.54 -4.59
CA ALA A 134 9.69 -39.04 -3.43
C ALA A 134 9.13 -39.56 -2.08
N LYS A 135 7.93 -40.16 -2.06
CA LYS A 135 7.27 -40.68 -0.84
C LYS A 135 7.22 -42.21 -0.75
N GLY A 136 7.62 -42.94 -1.79
CA GLY A 136 7.56 -44.40 -1.83
C GLY A 136 8.93 -45.09 -1.87
N LYS A 137 9.64 -45.17 -0.74
CA LYS A 137 10.65 -46.22 -0.48
C LYS A 137 10.59 -46.63 0.99
N GLY A 138 9.67 -47.53 1.30
CA GLY A 138 9.50 -48.04 2.65
C GLY A 138 8.45 -49.15 2.76
N ARG A 139 8.64 -50.27 2.07
CA ARG A 139 8.36 -51.64 2.56
C ARG A 139 8.62 -52.66 1.48
N ALA A 140 9.59 -53.54 1.74
CA ALA A 140 9.78 -54.78 1.02
C ALA A 140 8.75 -55.81 1.52
N SER A 141 8.11 -56.52 0.60
CA SER A 141 7.50 -57.82 0.86
C SER A 141 7.74 -58.73 -0.34
N LYS A 142 8.24 -59.92 -0.05
CA LYS A 142 8.50 -61.05 -0.96
C LYS A 142 7.17 -61.63 -1.50
N GLY A 143 7.22 -62.15 -2.72
CA GLY A 143 6.22 -63.03 -3.33
C GLY A 143 6.63 -63.42 -4.76
N GLU A 144 6.60 -64.71 -5.07
CA GLU A 144 7.23 -65.39 -6.22
C GLU A 144 6.53 -65.26 -7.60
N LYS A 145 7.39 -65.42 -8.64
CA LYS A 145 7.25 -66.13 -9.94
C LYS A 145 6.08 -65.87 -10.90
N GLY A 146 6.44 -65.55 -12.15
CA GLY A 146 5.66 -65.85 -13.36
C GLY A 146 6.14 -65.14 -14.64
N ALA A 147 6.57 -65.95 -15.63
CA ALA A 147 6.56 -65.71 -17.10
C ALA A 147 7.40 -64.58 -17.75
N GLU A 148 8.57 -64.98 -18.25
CA GLU A 148 8.96 -65.03 -19.67
C GLU A 148 8.37 -64.02 -20.69
N ASN A 149 9.31 -63.31 -21.35
CA ASN A 149 9.30 -62.73 -22.70
C ASN A 149 8.10 -61.91 -23.17
N ASP A 150 8.25 -60.58 -23.16
CA ASP A 150 7.92 -59.79 -24.35
C ASP A 150 8.92 -58.64 -24.50
N SER A 151 9.86 -58.85 -25.40
CA SER A 151 10.77 -57.83 -25.91
C SER A 151 10.00 -56.92 -26.85
N THR A 152 9.25 -55.97 -26.31
CA THR A 152 8.90 -54.76 -27.05
C THR A 152 9.96 -53.71 -26.72
N GLU A 153 10.87 -53.54 -27.67
CA GLU A 153 11.80 -52.41 -27.69
C GLU A 153 11.03 -51.13 -27.38
N ALA A 154 11.35 -50.49 -26.25
CA ALA A 154 10.97 -49.12 -26.02
C ALA A 154 11.70 -48.29 -27.08
N GLU A 155 11.02 -48.04 -28.20
CA GLU A 155 11.41 -47.03 -29.18
C GLU A 155 11.80 -45.79 -28.41
N LYS A 156 13.10 -45.48 -28.42
CA LYS A 156 13.61 -44.20 -27.96
C LYS A 156 13.01 -43.18 -28.91
N GLU A 157 11.88 -42.57 -28.49
CA GLU A 157 11.24 -41.46 -29.19
C GLU A 157 12.36 -40.52 -29.63
N LYS A 158 12.59 -40.45 -30.95
CA LYS A 158 13.52 -39.50 -31.53
C LYS A 158 13.09 -38.14 -31.03
N VAL A 159 13.93 -37.53 -30.21
CA VAL A 159 13.70 -36.19 -29.66
C VAL A 159 13.63 -35.25 -30.85
N ASN A 160 12.41 -34.96 -31.28
CA ASN A 160 12.16 -34.16 -32.46
C ASN A 160 12.45 -32.71 -32.06
N VAL A 161 13.63 -32.20 -32.43
CA VAL A 161 14.14 -30.89 -31.99
C VAL A 161 13.14 -29.77 -32.30
N GLY A 162 12.39 -29.88 -33.40
CA GLY A 162 11.29 -28.97 -33.72
C GLY A 162 10.12 -28.99 -32.72
N LYS A 163 9.81 -30.15 -32.12
CA LYS A 163 8.79 -30.29 -31.07
C LYS A 163 9.27 -29.63 -29.76
N ILE A 164 10.54 -29.76 -29.40
CA ILE A 164 11.12 -29.09 -28.22
C ILE A 164 11.15 -27.57 -28.39
N ILE A 165 11.55 -27.07 -29.56
CA ILE A 165 11.58 -25.63 -29.85
C ILE A 165 10.15 -25.07 -29.86
N GLY A 166 9.21 -25.78 -30.48
CA GLY A 166 7.78 -25.41 -30.48
C GLY A 166 7.15 -25.42 -29.09
N GLU A 167 7.45 -26.42 -28.25
CA GLU A 167 6.98 -26.50 -26.86
C GLU A 167 7.61 -25.40 -25.98
N GLY A 168 8.89 -25.06 -26.19
CA GLY A 168 9.57 -23.97 -25.51
C GLY A 168 8.98 -22.60 -25.84
N LEU A 169 8.77 -22.31 -27.13
CA LEU A 169 8.10 -21.10 -27.61
C LEU A 169 6.65 -21.02 -27.09
N ALA A 170 5.91 -22.12 -27.10
CA ALA A 170 4.55 -22.16 -26.57
C ALA A 170 4.52 -21.90 -25.05
N ASN A 171 5.45 -22.45 -24.27
CA ASN A 171 5.56 -22.16 -22.84
C ASN A 171 5.89 -20.69 -22.55
N PHE A 172 6.74 -20.10 -23.38
CA PHE A 172 7.06 -18.67 -23.31
C PHE A 172 5.83 -17.79 -23.65
N LEU A 173 5.09 -18.12 -24.71
CA LEU A 173 3.84 -17.42 -25.04
C LEU A 173 2.77 -17.58 -23.95
N MET A 174 2.78 -18.73 -23.26
CA MET A 174 1.92 -19.01 -22.11
C MET A 174 2.52 -18.57 -20.76
N MET A 175 3.52 -17.67 -20.77
CA MET A 175 4.20 -17.28 -19.53
C MET A 175 3.24 -16.62 -18.55
N VAL A 176 2.37 -15.73 -19.02
CA VAL A 176 1.44 -15.03 -18.13
C VAL A 176 0.37 -16.01 -17.66
N LYS A 177 0.33 -16.31 -16.37
CA LYS A 177 -0.60 -17.29 -15.77
C LYS A 177 -1.88 -16.64 -15.26
N SER A 178 -1.75 -15.47 -14.65
CA SER A 178 -2.88 -14.71 -14.11
C SER A 178 -2.58 -13.22 -14.05
N VAL A 179 -3.62 -12.41 -14.25
CA VAL A 179 -3.61 -10.96 -14.04
C VAL A 179 -4.77 -10.62 -13.10
N ASN A 180 -4.50 -9.83 -12.07
CA ASN A 180 -5.46 -9.32 -11.11
C ASN A 180 -5.42 -7.81 -11.13
N VAL A 181 -6.58 -7.20 -11.17
CA VAL A 181 -6.77 -5.75 -11.07
C VAL A 181 -7.77 -5.52 -9.96
N THR A 182 -7.36 -4.76 -8.95
CA THR A 182 -8.23 -4.26 -7.91
C THR A 182 -8.18 -2.75 -7.96
N TYR A 183 -9.33 -2.12 -8.16
CA TYR A 183 -9.52 -0.69 -8.03
C TYR A 183 -10.50 -0.43 -6.90
N SER A 184 -10.18 0.48 -6.00
CA SER A 184 -11.07 0.91 -4.94
C SER A 184 -11.10 2.43 -4.83
N GLU A 185 -12.29 3.00 -4.75
CA GLU A 185 -12.55 4.41 -4.54
C GLU A 185 -13.36 4.56 -3.25
N ASN A 186 -12.81 5.27 -2.26
CA ASN A 186 -13.49 5.57 -1.02
C ASN A 186 -13.64 7.07 -0.85
N ASN A 187 -14.88 7.56 -0.89
CA ASN A 187 -15.18 8.97 -0.72
C ASN A 187 -16.10 9.16 0.47
N GLY A 188 -16.05 10.31 1.11
CA GLY A 188 -16.95 10.64 2.20
C GLY A 188 -17.19 12.13 2.31
N THR A 189 -18.33 12.51 2.88
CA THR A 189 -18.68 13.89 3.15
C THR A 189 -19.30 14.01 4.54
N LEU A 190 -18.83 14.99 5.32
CA LEU A 190 -19.36 15.41 6.61
C LEU A 190 -19.95 16.81 6.45
N LEU A 191 -21.26 16.95 6.61
CA LEU A 191 -21.97 18.22 6.54
C LEU A 191 -22.60 18.56 7.90
N PRO A 192 -22.04 19.52 8.65
CA PRO A 192 -22.65 20.05 9.86
C PRO A 192 -23.72 21.12 9.53
N GLY A 193 -24.53 21.51 10.51
CA GLY A 193 -25.54 22.56 10.34
C GLY A 193 -26.83 22.11 9.68
N TYR A 194 -27.05 20.80 9.52
CA TYR A 194 -28.20 20.21 8.86
C TYR A 194 -29.47 20.34 9.73
N GLN A 195 -30.44 21.15 9.32
CA GLN A 195 -31.69 21.35 10.07
C GLN A 195 -32.68 20.18 9.99
N PRO A 196 -32.91 19.52 8.84
CA PRO A 196 -33.93 18.48 8.75
C PRO A 196 -33.71 17.32 9.72
N GLN A 197 -34.81 16.70 10.12
CA GLN A 197 -34.80 15.63 11.10
C GLN A 197 -34.80 14.25 10.43
N THR A 198 -35.01 13.20 11.22
CA THR A 198 -35.11 11.83 10.72
C THR A 198 -36.34 11.17 11.32
N ASP A 199 -37.26 10.73 10.45
CA ASP A 199 -38.45 9.97 10.82
C ASP A 199 -38.15 8.46 10.95
N PHE A 200 -39.16 7.68 11.32
CA PHE A 200 -39.07 6.23 11.56
C PHE A 200 -38.47 5.41 10.40
N VAL A 201 -38.56 5.90 9.15
CA VAL A 201 -38.01 5.24 7.94
C VAL A 201 -36.74 5.94 7.42
N GLY A 202 -36.21 6.94 8.14
CA GLY A 202 -34.91 7.57 7.89
C GLY A 202 -34.98 8.99 7.33
N LEU A 203 -35.96 9.29 6.47
CA LEU A 203 -36.11 10.59 5.82
C LEU A 203 -37.24 11.40 6.45
N ASP A 204 -36.98 12.69 6.73
CA ASP A 204 -38.01 13.66 7.10
C ASP A 204 -38.97 13.87 5.92
N GLN A 205 -40.23 13.47 6.10
CA GLN A 205 -41.24 13.55 5.04
C GLN A 205 -41.66 15.00 4.72
N GLY A 206 -41.36 15.95 5.60
CA GLY A 206 -41.59 17.38 5.41
C GLY A 206 -40.44 18.13 4.72
N MET A 207 -39.36 17.43 4.36
CA MET A 207 -38.16 18.07 3.84
C MET A 207 -38.32 18.61 2.41
N SER A 208 -38.00 19.88 2.22
CA SER A 208 -37.84 20.52 0.91
C SER A 208 -36.68 19.91 0.11
N ASN A 209 -36.81 19.80 -1.21
CA ASN A 209 -35.79 19.24 -2.12
C ASN A 209 -35.34 17.79 -1.78
N MET A 210 -36.24 16.93 -1.29
CA MET A 210 -35.91 15.53 -0.98
C MET A 210 -35.22 14.76 -2.12
N SER A 211 -35.54 15.06 -3.37
CA SER A 211 -34.86 14.49 -4.55
C SER A 211 -33.35 14.76 -4.59
N GLY A 212 -32.90 15.92 -4.11
CA GLY A 212 -31.48 16.26 -4.01
C GLY A 212 -30.77 15.52 -2.88
N PHE A 213 -31.48 15.17 -1.80
CA PHE A 213 -30.86 14.52 -0.64
C PHE A 213 -30.78 12.99 -0.74
N VAL A 214 -31.70 12.34 -1.46
CA VAL A 214 -31.69 10.89 -1.65
C VAL A 214 -30.34 10.35 -2.19
N PRO A 215 -29.73 10.97 -3.22
CA PRO A 215 -28.35 10.68 -3.61
C PRO A 215 -27.33 10.67 -2.46
N PHE A 216 -27.40 11.67 -1.57
CA PHE A 216 -26.53 11.78 -0.42
C PHE A 216 -26.68 10.63 0.57
N ILE A 217 -27.86 10.04 0.70
CA ILE A 217 -28.06 8.89 1.60
C ILE A 217 -27.39 7.66 1.01
N PHE A 218 -27.48 7.49 -0.31
CA PHE A 218 -26.92 6.32 -0.95
C PHE A 218 -25.41 6.34 -1.05
N GLY A 219 -24.75 7.50 -1.03
CA GLY A 219 -23.31 7.55 -1.24
C GLY A 219 -22.83 8.55 -2.27
N TRP A 220 -23.71 9.24 -3.00
CA TRP A 220 -23.27 10.08 -4.11
C TRP A 220 -22.49 11.30 -3.62
N GLN A 221 -21.39 11.55 -4.32
CA GLN A 221 -20.42 12.61 -4.04
C GLN A 221 -20.19 13.44 -5.31
N GLN A 222 -19.58 14.61 -5.14
CA GLN A 222 -19.24 15.52 -6.24
C GLN A 222 -18.35 14.90 -7.30
N TYR A 223 -17.44 14.03 -6.87
CA TYR A 223 -16.53 13.31 -7.75
C TYR A 223 -16.75 11.80 -7.62
N ALA A 224 -16.66 11.11 -8.75
CA ALA A 224 -16.63 9.66 -8.85
C ALA A 224 -15.42 9.23 -9.69
N PHE A 225 -14.77 8.12 -9.32
CA PHE A 225 -13.64 7.56 -10.08
C PHE A 225 -12.53 8.59 -10.41
N ASP A 226 -11.81 9.07 -9.39
CA ASP A 226 -10.83 10.17 -9.56
C ASP A 226 -11.57 11.49 -9.88
N ASP A 227 -11.15 12.25 -10.90
CA ASP A 227 -11.63 13.62 -11.20
C ASP A 227 -12.93 13.70 -12.03
N ILE A 228 -13.74 12.63 -12.14
CA ILE A 228 -14.98 12.69 -12.94
C ILE A 228 -16.08 13.36 -12.11
N GLU A 229 -16.45 14.57 -12.50
CA GLU A 229 -17.59 15.28 -11.91
C GLU A 229 -18.90 14.51 -12.16
N THR A 230 -19.64 14.25 -11.09
CA THR A 230 -20.96 13.60 -11.15
C THR A 230 -22.09 14.60 -11.42
N GLY A 231 -21.79 15.90 -11.33
CA GLY A 231 -22.78 16.99 -11.34
C GLY A 231 -23.58 17.12 -10.04
N TYR A 232 -23.22 16.36 -8.99
CA TYR A 232 -23.91 16.37 -7.70
C TYR A 232 -23.08 17.09 -6.62
N ASP A 233 -23.51 18.26 -6.17
CA ASP A 233 -22.89 18.95 -5.03
C ASP A 233 -23.90 19.11 -3.90
N ILE A 234 -23.60 18.50 -2.74
CA ILE A 234 -24.46 18.59 -1.56
C ILE A 234 -24.67 20.04 -1.12
N ARG A 235 -23.70 20.94 -1.34
CA ARG A 235 -23.82 22.36 -0.98
C ARG A 235 -24.91 23.02 -1.79
N THR A 236 -24.88 22.82 -3.11
CA THR A 236 -25.89 23.36 -4.03
C THR A 236 -27.27 22.81 -3.72
N GLU A 237 -27.38 21.51 -3.44
CA GLU A 237 -28.65 20.88 -3.08
C GLU A 237 -29.16 21.34 -1.70
N ALA A 238 -28.27 21.57 -0.75
CA ALA A 238 -28.60 22.11 0.57
C ALA A 238 -29.07 23.57 0.53
N ILE A 239 -28.50 24.40 -0.35
CA ILE A 239 -28.98 25.78 -0.59
C ILE A 239 -30.38 25.75 -1.20
N LYS A 240 -30.59 24.95 -2.27
CA LYS A 240 -31.92 24.81 -2.90
C LYS A 240 -32.98 24.29 -1.91
N GLY A 241 -32.56 23.40 -1.01
CA GLY A 241 -33.44 22.79 -0.02
C GLY A 241 -33.62 23.59 1.27
N GLY A 242 -32.80 24.61 1.52
CA GLY A 242 -32.82 25.35 2.79
C GLY A 242 -32.46 24.46 4.00
N TRP A 243 -31.53 23.52 3.85
CA TRP A 243 -31.21 22.54 4.90
C TRP A 243 -30.19 23.02 5.92
N ILE A 244 -29.53 24.16 5.68
CA ILE A 244 -28.44 24.64 6.51
C ILE A 244 -28.97 25.67 7.49
N THR A 245 -28.51 25.60 8.74
CA THR A 245 -28.85 26.59 9.75
C THR A 245 -28.42 27.99 9.33
N ALA A 246 -29.26 28.98 9.67
CA ALA A 246 -28.95 30.40 9.52
C ALA A 246 -27.95 30.92 10.59
N ASP A 247 -27.51 30.06 11.51
CA ASP A 247 -26.59 30.43 12.57
C ASP A 247 -25.17 30.72 12.04
N THR A 248 -24.79 31.99 12.07
CA THR A 248 -23.46 32.46 11.69
C THR A 248 -22.32 31.97 12.60
N LEU A 249 -22.66 31.49 13.81
CA LEU A 249 -21.72 30.95 14.80
C LEU A 249 -21.38 29.47 14.58
N GLN A 250 -21.98 28.81 13.58
CA GLN A 250 -21.56 27.46 13.21
C GLN A 250 -20.11 27.46 12.71
N SER A 251 -19.25 26.73 13.42
CA SER A 251 -17.80 26.66 13.22
C SER A 251 -17.30 25.26 12.85
N ALA A 252 -18.17 24.26 12.77
CA ALA A 252 -17.80 22.95 12.25
C ALA A 252 -17.59 23.02 10.72
N PRO A 253 -16.47 22.51 10.19
CA PRO A 253 -16.23 22.53 8.75
C PRO A 253 -17.00 21.42 8.03
N LEU A 254 -17.40 21.71 6.80
CA LEU A 254 -17.74 20.71 5.79
C LEU A 254 -16.44 20.04 5.35
N VAL A 255 -16.38 18.71 5.48
CA VAL A 255 -15.19 17.93 5.09
C VAL A 255 -15.59 16.91 4.05
N GLN A 256 -14.88 16.91 2.92
CA GLN A 256 -15.03 15.94 1.85
C GLN A 256 -13.72 15.19 1.67
N THR A 257 -13.74 13.86 1.73
CA THR A 257 -12.56 13.02 1.53
C THR A 257 -12.74 12.16 0.28
N GLN A 258 -11.63 11.93 -0.43
CA GLN A 258 -11.55 11.06 -1.59
C GLN A 258 -10.25 10.25 -1.49
N SER A 259 -10.35 8.94 -1.70
CA SER A 259 -9.21 8.02 -1.66
C SER A 259 -9.33 7.01 -2.78
N SER A 260 -8.46 7.13 -3.79
CA SER A 260 -8.40 6.22 -4.93
C SER A 260 -7.20 5.29 -4.76
N SER A 261 -7.41 3.97 -4.92
CA SER A 261 -6.34 2.98 -4.86
C SER A 261 -6.47 1.96 -6.00
N LEU A 262 -5.40 1.84 -6.79
CA LEU A 262 -5.24 0.88 -7.86
C LEU A 262 -4.14 -0.12 -7.49
N ASN A 263 -4.44 -1.41 -7.62
CA ASN A 263 -3.49 -2.50 -7.40
C ASN A 263 -3.57 -3.48 -8.57
N LEU A 264 -2.48 -3.55 -9.33
CA LEU A 264 -2.29 -4.45 -10.45
C LEU A 264 -1.32 -5.55 -10.03
N ARG A 265 -1.66 -6.81 -10.26
CA ARG A 265 -0.77 -7.95 -10.02
C ARG A 265 -0.79 -8.92 -11.18
N ALA A 266 0.35 -9.22 -11.74
CA ALA A 266 0.51 -10.26 -12.76
C ALA A 266 1.47 -11.34 -12.27
N THR A 267 1.17 -12.61 -12.56
CA THR A 267 2.07 -13.73 -12.30
C THR A 267 2.48 -14.35 -13.62
N LEU A 268 3.78 -14.39 -13.86
CA LEU A 268 4.40 -14.97 -15.04
C LEU A 268 5.23 -16.19 -14.63
N GLU A 269 5.19 -17.24 -15.44
CA GLU A 269 6.01 -18.43 -15.33
C GLU A 269 6.50 -18.83 -16.73
N PRO A 270 7.60 -18.22 -17.22
CA PRO A 270 8.16 -18.49 -18.55
C PRO A 270 8.68 -19.92 -18.69
N ILE A 271 9.25 -20.46 -17.61
CA ILE A 271 9.71 -21.85 -17.51
C ILE A 271 9.25 -22.45 -16.18
N ASN A 272 9.05 -23.76 -16.16
CA ASN A 272 8.57 -24.47 -14.97
C ASN A 272 9.45 -24.22 -13.74
N GLY A 273 8.85 -23.64 -12.71
CA GLY A 273 9.54 -23.33 -11.45
C GLY A 273 10.24 -21.97 -11.42
N PHE A 274 10.18 -21.17 -12.50
CA PHE A 274 10.61 -19.77 -12.54
C PHE A 274 9.38 -18.86 -12.49
N ARG A 275 9.01 -18.40 -11.30
CA ARG A 275 7.86 -17.52 -11.09
C ARG A 275 8.32 -16.07 -10.96
N ILE A 276 7.70 -15.18 -11.73
CA ILE A 276 7.79 -13.73 -11.61
C ILE A 276 6.43 -13.20 -11.18
N ASP A 277 6.37 -12.53 -10.04
CA ASP A 277 5.19 -11.79 -9.60
C ASP A 277 5.46 -10.30 -9.83
N LEU A 278 4.70 -9.66 -10.71
CA LEU A 278 4.70 -8.22 -10.96
C LEU A 278 3.59 -7.57 -10.14
N THR A 279 3.87 -6.45 -9.50
CA THR A 279 2.89 -5.66 -8.74
C THR A 279 3.06 -4.18 -9.04
N ALA A 280 2.00 -3.49 -9.43
CA ALA A 280 1.98 -2.04 -9.59
C ALA A 280 0.87 -1.44 -8.74
N THR A 281 1.15 -0.37 -8.00
CA THR A 281 0.21 0.22 -7.04
C THR A 281 0.18 1.73 -7.19
N ARG A 282 -0.99 2.34 -7.13
CA ARG A 282 -1.18 3.80 -7.05
C ARG A 282 -2.22 4.09 -5.99
N THR A 283 -1.94 5.01 -5.10
CA THR A 283 -2.88 5.50 -4.10
C THR A 283 -2.82 7.02 -4.08
N TYR A 284 -3.96 7.67 -4.21
CA TYR A 284 -4.13 9.11 -4.07
C TYR A 284 -5.19 9.37 -3.01
N THR A 285 -4.97 10.34 -2.15
CA THR A 285 -5.95 10.71 -1.13
C THR A 285 -5.98 12.22 -0.99
N GLU A 286 -7.17 12.78 -1.08
CA GLU A 286 -7.45 14.20 -0.91
C GLU A 286 -8.56 14.39 0.13
N SER A 287 -8.44 15.47 0.90
CA SER A 287 -9.42 15.95 1.86
C SER A 287 -9.59 17.44 1.68
N VAL A 288 -10.78 17.86 1.31
CA VAL A 288 -11.18 19.26 1.19
C VAL A 288 -11.97 19.64 2.43
N SER A 289 -11.54 20.69 3.12
CA SER A 289 -12.20 21.23 4.31
C SER A 289 -12.57 22.68 4.04
N GLU A 290 -13.80 23.07 4.34
CA GLU A 290 -14.27 24.45 4.21
C GLU A 290 -15.33 24.77 5.26
N PHE A 291 -15.47 26.05 5.61
CA PHE A 291 -16.56 26.49 6.48
C PHE A 291 -17.76 26.87 5.62
N PHE A 292 -18.74 25.96 5.52
CA PHE A 292 -19.99 26.21 4.82
C PHE A 292 -21.06 26.65 5.81
N ARG A 293 -21.33 27.95 5.87
CA ARG A 293 -22.21 28.56 6.89
C ARG A 293 -23.02 29.72 6.32
N TRP A 294 -24.06 30.12 7.04
CA TRP A 294 -24.89 31.26 6.66
C TRP A 294 -24.12 32.57 6.59
N ASP A 295 -24.38 33.36 5.54
CA ASP A 295 -23.84 34.70 5.35
C ASP A 295 -25.02 35.69 5.23
N ASN A 296 -25.11 36.60 6.20
CA ASN A 296 -26.18 37.60 6.29
C ASN A 296 -26.11 38.64 5.15
N GLU A 297 -24.97 38.79 4.46
CA GLU A 297 -24.85 39.75 3.37
C GLU A 297 -25.60 39.30 2.11
N ILE A 298 -25.65 37.99 1.87
CA ILE A 298 -26.29 37.39 0.68
C ILE A 298 -27.54 36.57 1.03
N ASP A 299 -27.92 36.52 2.31
CA ASP A 299 -29.06 35.75 2.84
C ASP A 299 -29.03 34.27 2.41
N ALA A 300 -27.82 33.68 2.38
CA ALA A 300 -27.60 32.32 1.92
C ALA A 300 -26.32 31.70 2.53
N PRO A 301 -26.22 30.35 2.60
CA PRO A 301 -24.97 29.68 2.96
C PRO A 301 -23.86 29.92 1.94
N ARG A 302 -22.65 30.17 2.43
CA ARG A 302 -21.44 30.39 1.62
C ARG A 302 -20.26 29.59 2.18
N SER A 303 -19.40 29.11 1.29
CA SER A 303 -18.14 28.45 1.64
C SER A 303 -17.03 29.48 1.89
N PHE A 304 -16.34 29.34 3.01
CA PHE A 304 -15.18 30.17 3.39
C PHE A 304 -13.94 29.30 3.62
N ASN A 305 -12.78 29.88 3.32
CA ASN A 305 -11.45 29.32 3.64
C ASN A 305 -11.32 27.84 3.25
N GLN A 306 -11.63 27.51 2.00
CA GLN A 306 -11.45 26.15 1.49
C GLN A 306 -9.97 25.79 1.50
N VAL A 307 -9.64 24.68 2.15
CA VAL A 307 -8.30 24.11 2.22
C VAL A 307 -8.35 22.68 1.70
N LYS A 308 -7.55 22.39 0.68
CA LYS A 308 -7.33 21.02 0.19
C LYS A 308 -6.06 20.47 0.81
N THR A 309 -6.10 19.25 1.32
CA THR A 309 -4.92 18.55 1.84
C THR A 309 -4.91 17.11 1.37
N GLY A 310 -3.75 16.49 1.26
CA GLY A 310 -3.71 15.10 0.84
C GLY A 310 -2.33 14.50 0.79
N ASN A 311 -2.27 13.27 0.30
CA ASN A 311 -1.02 12.54 0.05
C ASN A 311 -1.14 11.66 -1.20
N PHE A 312 0.02 11.22 -1.69
CA PHE A 312 0.09 10.40 -2.89
C PHE A 312 1.19 9.36 -2.74
N SER A 313 0.95 8.15 -3.26
CA SER A 313 1.96 7.10 -3.37
C SER A 313 1.77 6.28 -4.62
N MET A 314 2.85 6.00 -5.35
CA MET A 314 2.82 5.21 -6.56
C MET A 314 4.07 4.33 -6.67
N SER A 315 3.91 3.11 -7.20
CA SER A 315 5.05 2.30 -7.59
C SER A 315 5.77 2.96 -8.76
N TYR A 316 7.07 3.14 -8.59
CA TYR A 316 7.94 3.84 -9.53
C TYR A 316 9.24 3.04 -9.64
N ILE A 317 9.94 3.10 -10.77
CA ILE A 317 11.18 2.33 -10.97
C ILE A 317 12.35 3.30 -10.94
N THR A 318 13.34 2.99 -10.10
CA THR A 318 14.56 3.80 -9.86
C THR A 318 15.85 2.99 -9.98
N VAL A 319 15.77 1.78 -10.56
CA VAL A 319 16.87 0.81 -10.63
C VAL A 319 18.14 1.34 -11.32
N ASN A 320 17.97 2.23 -12.29
CA ASN A 320 19.08 2.79 -13.08
C ASN A 320 20.09 3.54 -12.19
N SER A 321 19.60 4.23 -11.16
CA SER A 321 20.42 5.05 -10.26
C SER A 321 20.90 4.28 -9.03
N THR A 322 20.43 3.05 -8.76
CA THR A 322 20.71 2.30 -7.53
C THR A 322 22.20 1.98 -7.35
N PHE A 323 22.85 1.51 -8.41
CA PHE A 323 24.22 0.98 -8.34
C PHE A 323 25.28 2.00 -8.75
N VAL A 324 24.89 3.26 -8.94
CA VAL A 324 25.83 4.36 -9.19
C VAL A 324 26.55 4.66 -7.88
N LYS A 325 27.85 4.41 -7.85
CA LYS A 325 28.67 4.64 -6.67
C LYS A 325 28.92 6.14 -6.46
N GLN A 326 28.95 6.53 -5.19
CA GLN A 326 29.40 7.85 -4.79
C GLN A 326 30.91 7.97 -5.02
N ARG A 327 31.39 9.20 -5.27
CA ARG A 327 32.81 9.53 -5.36
C ARG A 327 33.42 9.63 -3.96
N GLU A 328 34.74 9.68 -3.86
CA GLU A 328 35.47 9.72 -2.58
C GLU A 328 35.17 10.98 -1.75
N ASP A 329 34.78 12.07 -2.42
CA ASP A 329 34.37 13.36 -1.82
C ASP A 329 32.90 13.38 -1.38
N LEU A 330 32.21 12.24 -1.38
CA LEU A 330 30.78 12.09 -1.07
C LEU A 330 29.82 12.69 -2.14
N SER A 331 30.34 13.21 -3.26
CA SER A 331 29.52 13.63 -4.39
C SER A 331 28.89 12.43 -5.11
N SER A 332 27.75 12.63 -5.78
CA SER A 332 27.06 11.58 -6.54
C SER A 332 26.81 12.03 -7.98
N PRO A 333 27.20 11.24 -8.99
CA PRO A 333 26.84 11.51 -10.37
C PRO A 333 25.33 11.67 -10.59
N THR A 334 24.50 10.89 -9.89
CA THR A 334 23.03 10.98 -10.02
C THR A 334 22.48 12.29 -9.44
N PHE A 335 23.21 12.87 -8.47
CA PHE A 335 22.85 14.15 -7.88
C PHE A 335 23.26 15.31 -8.80
N ASP A 336 24.39 15.18 -9.49
CA ASP A 336 24.80 16.12 -10.52
C ASP A 336 23.79 16.14 -11.68
N GLU A 337 23.35 14.96 -12.16
CA GLU A 337 22.27 14.83 -13.16
C GLU A 337 20.96 15.45 -12.66
N PHE A 338 20.62 15.28 -11.39
CA PHE A 338 19.48 15.97 -10.78
C PHE A 338 19.61 17.49 -10.88
N LYS A 339 20.80 18.05 -10.57
CA LYS A 339 21.03 19.50 -10.66
C LYS A 339 20.87 20.00 -12.09
N GLU A 340 21.41 19.28 -13.07
CA GLU A 340 21.35 19.61 -14.50
C GLU A 340 19.92 19.56 -15.05
N ASN A 341 19.18 18.50 -14.74
CA ASN A 341 17.80 18.28 -15.22
C ASN A 341 16.84 19.41 -14.82
N ARG A 342 17.11 20.14 -13.74
CA ARG A 342 16.28 21.29 -13.32
C ARG A 342 16.22 22.39 -14.38
N THR A 343 17.33 22.67 -15.05
CA THR A 343 17.37 23.71 -16.10
C THR A 343 16.49 23.32 -17.29
N VAL A 344 16.57 22.05 -17.71
CA VAL A 344 15.73 21.47 -18.78
C VAL A 344 14.25 21.54 -18.43
N ILE A 345 13.88 21.17 -17.19
CA ILE A 345 12.48 21.24 -16.76
C ILE A 345 11.99 22.68 -16.67
N SER A 346 12.79 23.60 -16.14
CA SER A 346 12.45 25.03 -16.04
C SER A 346 12.13 25.61 -17.43
N GLN A 347 12.89 25.22 -18.45
CA GLN A 347 12.60 25.58 -19.85
C GLN A 347 11.27 24.96 -20.33
N ARG A 348 11.05 23.66 -20.09
CA ARG A 348 9.79 22.99 -20.48
C ARG A 348 8.54 23.60 -19.85
N LEU A 349 8.63 23.99 -18.58
CA LEU A 349 7.53 24.66 -17.87
C LEU A 349 7.28 26.06 -18.43
N SER A 350 8.36 26.78 -18.77
CA SER A 350 8.29 28.07 -19.43
C SER A 350 7.64 28.00 -20.82
N ASP A 351 8.00 27.01 -21.62
CA ASP A 351 7.44 26.79 -22.96
C ASP A 351 5.94 26.44 -22.91
N ALA A 352 5.48 25.83 -21.82
CA ALA A 352 4.07 25.50 -21.60
C ALA A 352 3.26 26.67 -21.04
N TYR A 353 3.90 27.68 -20.47
CA TYR A 353 3.25 28.82 -19.82
C TYR A 353 2.52 29.71 -20.84
N PRO A 354 1.30 30.19 -20.56
CA PRO A 354 0.54 31.09 -21.42
C PRO A 354 1.14 32.51 -21.33
N GLY A 355 2.26 32.72 -22.01
CA GLY A 355 2.99 33.98 -22.01
C GLY A 355 4.46 33.79 -22.37
N PHE A 356 5.19 34.91 -22.45
CA PHE A 356 6.63 34.88 -22.65
C PHE A 356 7.33 35.12 -21.32
N LEU A 357 8.16 34.18 -20.90
CA LEU A 357 9.01 34.30 -19.72
C LEU A 357 10.46 34.43 -20.16
N VAL A 358 11.21 35.34 -19.53
CA VAL A 358 12.61 35.57 -19.88
C VAL A 358 13.48 34.49 -19.24
N GLN A 359 14.50 34.01 -19.95
CA GLN A 359 15.52 33.16 -19.36
C GLN A 359 16.53 34.01 -18.58
N ASN A 360 16.72 33.70 -17.30
CA ASN A 360 17.71 34.36 -16.44
C ASN A 360 19.13 33.92 -16.82
N THR A 361 20.12 34.71 -16.40
CA THR A 361 21.55 34.46 -16.61
C THR A 361 22.01 33.08 -16.08
N ASP A 362 21.34 32.57 -15.05
CA ASP A 362 21.64 31.28 -14.41
C ASP A 362 21.05 30.07 -15.18
N GLY A 363 20.43 30.29 -16.34
CA GLY A 363 19.85 29.26 -17.20
C GLY A 363 18.41 28.86 -16.86
N PHE A 364 17.87 29.34 -15.74
CA PHE A 364 16.48 29.13 -15.33
C PHE A 364 15.54 30.17 -15.94
N SER A 365 14.31 29.76 -16.23
CA SER A 365 13.24 30.66 -16.68
C SER A 365 12.68 31.47 -15.51
N GLU A 366 12.25 32.70 -15.79
CA GLU A 366 11.58 33.57 -14.84
C GLU A 366 10.35 32.89 -14.21
N GLY A 367 10.21 32.96 -12.87
CA GLY A 367 9.15 32.26 -12.14
C GLY A 367 9.38 30.77 -11.90
N TYR A 368 10.22 30.10 -12.70
CA TYR A 368 10.60 28.69 -12.53
C TYR A 368 12.08 28.56 -12.14
N GLY A 369 12.45 29.12 -11.00
CA GLY A 369 13.80 29.07 -10.47
C GLY A 369 14.24 27.67 -10.01
N GLY A 370 15.53 27.51 -9.73
CA GLY A 370 16.13 26.21 -9.36
C GLY A 370 15.67 25.62 -8.03
N THR A 371 14.97 26.40 -7.20
CA THR A 371 14.38 25.99 -5.91
C THR A 371 12.86 25.79 -5.98
N GLN A 372 12.22 26.04 -7.12
CA GLN A 372 10.78 25.92 -7.25
C GLN A 372 10.37 24.42 -7.28
N GLN A 373 9.32 24.06 -6.56
CA GLN A 373 8.87 22.67 -6.41
C GLN A 373 8.49 21.94 -7.71
N ASP A 374 7.76 22.57 -8.61
CA ASP A 374 7.32 22.06 -9.91
C ASP A 374 8.51 21.86 -10.86
N VAL A 375 9.63 22.54 -10.63
CA VAL A 375 10.91 22.25 -11.31
C VAL A 375 11.61 21.05 -10.67
N ILE A 376 11.71 21.06 -9.34
CA ILE A 376 12.45 20.03 -8.58
C ILE A 376 11.81 18.66 -8.70
N ILE A 377 10.48 18.53 -8.59
CA ILE A 377 9.79 17.23 -8.54
C ILE A 377 10.07 16.39 -9.81
N PRO A 378 9.77 16.87 -11.03
CA PRO A 378 10.08 16.12 -12.25
C PRO A 378 11.59 16.01 -12.51
N ALA A 379 12.43 16.98 -12.11
CA ALA A 379 13.88 16.83 -12.19
C ALA A 379 14.38 15.67 -11.29
N PHE A 380 13.80 15.54 -10.09
CA PHE A 380 14.13 14.49 -9.13
C PHE A 380 13.65 13.12 -9.64
N LEU A 381 12.41 13.05 -10.13
CA LEU A 381 11.85 11.83 -10.69
C LEU A 381 12.56 11.38 -11.97
N SER A 382 13.13 12.30 -12.75
CA SER A 382 13.89 11.96 -13.96
C SER A 382 15.32 11.51 -13.65
N ALA A 383 16.03 12.20 -12.76
CA ALA A 383 17.40 11.82 -12.39
C ALA A 383 17.49 10.46 -11.67
N TYR A 384 16.52 10.17 -10.80
CA TYR A 384 16.52 8.90 -10.06
C TYR A 384 15.69 7.80 -10.73
N GLY A 385 14.81 8.16 -11.67
CA GLY A 385 13.85 7.25 -12.30
C GLY A 385 14.29 6.67 -13.64
N VAL A 386 13.29 6.23 -14.40
CA VAL A 386 13.48 5.63 -15.75
C VAL A 386 13.19 6.60 -16.89
N PHE A 387 12.50 7.72 -16.62
CA PHE A 387 12.11 8.70 -17.64
C PHE A 387 13.11 9.84 -17.71
N ASN A 388 13.43 10.28 -18.92
CA ASN A 388 14.34 11.41 -19.13
C ASN A 388 13.64 12.75 -18.80
N ALA A 389 14.42 13.77 -18.42
CA ALA A 389 13.94 15.12 -18.13
C ALA A 389 13.14 15.76 -19.28
N ASN A 390 13.37 15.36 -20.53
CA ASN A 390 12.61 15.87 -21.67
C ASN A 390 11.22 15.24 -21.83
N THR A 391 11.03 14.04 -21.30
CA THR A 391 9.83 13.21 -21.56
C THR A 391 8.93 13.05 -20.33
N ILE A 392 9.45 13.33 -19.14
CA ILE A 392 8.72 13.10 -17.90
C ILE A 392 7.51 14.04 -17.79
N GLU A 393 6.41 13.53 -17.22
CA GLU A 393 5.26 14.34 -16.83
C GLU A 393 5.69 15.37 -15.77
N THR A 394 5.29 16.63 -15.94
CA THR A 394 5.62 17.71 -15.00
C THR A 394 4.74 17.73 -13.75
N SER A 395 3.64 16.97 -13.76
CA SER A 395 2.75 16.85 -12.61
C SER A 395 3.43 16.11 -11.45
N PRO A 396 3.23 16.55 -10.19
CA PRO A 396 3.70 15.83 -9.02
C PRO A 396 2.96 14.50 -8.77
N PHE A 397 1.88 14.21 -9.50
CA PHE A 397 1.07 13.01 -9.33
C PHE A 397 0.98 12.20 -10.65
N PRO A 398 2.04 11.46 -11.02
CA PRO A 398 2.03 10.67 -12.25
C PRO A 398 0.88 9.65 -12.27
N ARG A 399 0.37 9.38 -13.48
CA ARG A 399 -0.85 8.57 -13.64
C ARG A 399 -0.61 7.07 -13.71
N ILE A 400 0.50 6.66 -14.31
CA ILE A 400 0.75 5.25 -14.66
C ILE A 400 1.72 4.62 -13.65
N PRO A 401 1.28 3.68 -12.79
CA PRO A 401 2.17 2.99 -11.88
C PRO A 401 3.06 2.01 -12.64
N LEU A 402 4.34 1.98 -12.28
CA LEU A 402 5.33 1.07 -12.86
C LEU A 402 5.41 -0.24 -12.05
N PRO A 403 5.71 -1.39 -12.68
CA PRO A 403 5.69 -2.67 -11.99
C PRO A 403 6.94 -2.88 -11.12
N ASN A 404 6.70 -3.20 -9.85
CA ASN A 404 7.66 -3.90 -8.99
C ASN A 404 7.65 -5.39 -9.31
N TRP A 405 8.74 -6.12 -9.04
CA TRP A 405 8.84 -7.54 -9.38
C TRP A 405 9.44 -8.39 -8.28
N ARG A 406 8.98 -9.64 -8.20
CA ARG A 406 9.57 -10.69 -7.38
C ARG A 406 9.78 -11.93 -8.22
N VAL A 407 11.02 -12.38 -8.30
CA VAL A 407 11.44 -13.57 -9.03
C VAL A 407 11.81 -14.65 -8.02
N ASN A 408 11.24 -15.85 -8.20
CA ASN A 408 11.63 -17.04 -7.46
C ASN A 408 11.89 -18.17 -8.47
N TYR A 409 13.02 -18.86 -8.33
CA TYR A 409 13.40 -19.98 -9.19
C TYR A 409 13.82 -21.20 -8.37
N ASP A 410 13.10 -22.30 -8.52
CA ASP A 410 13.38 -23.58 -7.85
C ASP A 410 14.04 -24.64 -8.75
N GLY A 411 14.24 -24.31 -10.04
CA GLY A 411 14.73 -25.27 -11.03
C GLY A 411 16.21 -25.62 -10.89
N ILE A 412 17.00 -24.84 -10.13
CA ILE A 412 18.44 -25.05 -9.94
C ILE A 412 18.72 -26.44 -9.33
N GLY A 413 17.87 -26.89 -8.41
CA GLY A 413 18.00 -28.21 -7.79
C GLY A 413 17.86 -29.39 -8.77
N LYS A 414 17.35 -29.15 -9.99
CA LYS A 414 17.16 -30.19 -11.03
C LYS A 414 18.43 -30.46 -11.84
N ILE A 415 19.44 -29.57 -11.78
CA ILE A 415 20.71 -29.72 -12.50
C ILE A 415 21.45 -30.97 -11.99
N PRO A 416 21.94 -31.89 -12.87
CA PRO A 416 22.53 -33.16 -12.44
C PRO A 416 23.66 -33.04 -11.42
N PHE A 417 24.50 -32.00 -11.54
CA PHE A 417 25.57 -31.72 -10.58
C PHE A 417 25.00 -31.33 -9.20
N VAL A 418 24.08 -30.36 -9.16
CA VAL A 418 23.47 -29.86 -7.91
C VAL A 418 22.65 -30.93 -7.20
N LYS A 419 21.89 -31.72 -7.97
CA LYS A 419 21.04 -32.83 -7.49
C LYS A 419 21.83 -33.91 -6.73
N LYS A 420 23.15 -34.03 -6.92
CA LYS A 420 23.98 -34.97 -6.17
C LYS A 420 24.03 -34.58 -4.68
N PHE A 421 24.22 -33.30 -4.39
CA PHE A 421 24.51 -32.78 -3.04
C PHE A 421 23.28 -32.12 -2.38
N ALA A 422 22.47 -31.40 -3.15
CA ALA A 422 21.29 -30.68 -2.68
C ALA A 422 19.98 -31.40 -3.03
N ARG A 423 18.99 -31.36 -2.12
CA ARG A 423 17.59 -31.74 -2.35
C ARG A 423 16.84 -30.66 -3.10
N ASN A 424 17.06 -29.41 -2.72
CA ASN A 424 16.43 -28.24 -3.33
C ASN A 424 17.39 -27.04 -3.24
N VAL A 425 17.37 -26.20 -4.26
CA VAL A 425 18.07 -24.91 -4.29
C VAL A 425 17.08 -23.89 -4.84
N THR A 426 16.77 -22.86 -4.05
CA THR A 426 15.89 -21.77 -4.46
C THR A 426 16.67 -20.48 -4.59
N LEU A 427 16.56 -19.85 -5.76
CA LEU A 427 17.02 -18.50 -6.01
C LEU A 427 15.82 -17.54 -5.86
N GLY A 428 16.01 -16.47 -5.10
CA GLY A 428 15.02 -15.41 -4.93
C GLY A 428 15.63 -14.05 -5.24
N HIS A 429 14.81 -13.18 -5.82
CA HIS A 429 15.12 -11.77 -6.07
C HIS A 429 13.81 -11.00 -5.95
N ALA A 430 13.82 -9.84 -5.30
CA ALA A 430 12.65 -8.98 -5.22
C ALA A 430 13.07 -7.52 -5.22
N TYR A 431 12.42 -6.75 -6.08
CA TYR A 431 12.59 -5.32 -6.21
C TYR A 431 11.27 -4.63 -5.91
N ARG A 432 11.33 -3.58 -5.08
CA ARG A 432 10.21 -2.69 -4.82
C ARG A 432 10.72 -1.27 -4.76
N SER A 433 10.15 -0.38 -5.56
CA SER A 433 10.35 1.05 -5.43
C SER A 433 9.00 1.78 -5.46
N THR A 434 8.90 2.81 -4.63
CA THR A 434 7.70 3.61 -4.43
C THR A 434 8.08 5.08 -4.33
N TYR A 435 7.46 5.90 -5.16
CA TYR A 435 7.45 7.35 -5.03
C TYR A 435 6.26 7.77 -4.16
N SER A 436 6.46 8.73 -3.28
CA SER A 436 5.40 9.28 -2.44
C SER A 436 5.56 10.77 -2.23
N VAL A 437 4.43 11.48 -2.27
CA VAL A 437 4.30 12.86 -1.79
C VAL A 437 3.77 12.77 -0.36
N GLY A 438 4.54 13.24 0.61
CA GLY A 438 4.24 13.06 2.04
C GLY A 438 2.95 13.79 2.44
N SER A 439 2.89 15.08 2.14
CA SER A 439 1.67 15.88 2.21
C SER A 439 1.69 17.00 1.17
N PHE A 440 0.51 17.35 0.70
CA PHE A 440 0.27 18.59 -0.05
C PHE A 440 -0.86 19.37 0.59
N THR A 441 -0.82 20.69 0.48
CA THR A 441 -1.89 21.60 0.91
C THR A 441 -2.15 22.66 -0.15
N SER A 442 -3.39 23.09 -0.33
CA SER A 442 -3.71 24.21 -1.23
C SER A 442 -3.05 25.50 -0.73
N ASN A 443 -2.52 26.28 -1.66
CA ASN A 443 -1.91 27.56 -1.37
C ASN A 443 -2.91 28.71 -1.54
N LEU A 444 -3.15 29.47 -0.47
CA LEU A 444 -4.08 30.60 -0.48
C LEU A 444 -3.60 31.78 -1.34
N ALA A 445 -2.28 31.88 -1.60
CA ALA A 445 -1.70 32.94 -2.42
C ALA A 445 -1.62 32.59 -3.91
N PHE A 446 -2.09 31.40 -4.30
CA PHE A 446 -2.15 30.99 -5.70
C PHE A 446 -3.24 31.79 -6.43
N ASP A 447 -2.84 32.47 -7.50
CA ASP A 447 -3.74 33.17 -8.42
C ASP A 447 -3.49 32.64 -9.83
N PRO A 448 -4.50 32.03 -10.50
CA PRO A 448 -4.31 31.46 -11.83
C PRO A 448 -4.30 32.53 -12.94
N VAL A 449 -3.52 32.29 -13.99
CA VAL A 449 -3.56 33.13 -15.20
C VAL A 449 -4.89 32.93 -15.91
N VAL A 450 -5.62 34.02 -16.13
CA VAL A 450 -6.89 34.04 -16.87
C VAL A 450 -6.62 34.41 -18.33
N THR A 451 -6.99 33.52 -19.24
CA THR A 451 -6.89 33.73 -20.70
C THR A 451 -8.27 33.90 -21.33
N THR A 452 -8.32 34.31 -22.60
CA THR A 452 -9.58 34.40 -23.36
C THR A 452 -10.30 33.05 -23.54
N GLU A 453 -9.59 31.93 -23.38
CA GLU A 453 -10.12 30.57 -23.47
C GLU A 453 -10.54 30.00 -22.10
N GLY A 454 -10.27 30.73 -21.00
CA GLY A 454 -10.64 30.33 -19.64
C GLY A 454 -9.51 30.52 -18.62
N ILE A 455 -9.78 30.05 -17.39
CA ILE A 455 -8.82 30.02 -16.28
C ILE A 455 -7.83 28.89 -16.52
N THR A 456 -6.53 29.21 -16.52
CA THR A 456 -5.47 28.21 -16.72
C THR A 456 -4.96 27.65 -15.39
N LYS A 457 -4.18 26.58 -15.43
CA LYS A 457 -3.51 26.00 -14.25
C LYS A 457 -2.19 26.71 -13.89
N PHE A 458 -1.82 27.73 -14.66
CA PHE A 458 -0.55 28.41 -14.49
C PHE A 458 -0.68 29.54 -13.47
N PRO A 459 0.31 29.71 -12.58
CA PRO A 459 0.32 30.78 -11.58
C PRO A 459 0.66 32.14 -12.17
N ASN A 460 0.01 33.19 -11.67
CA ASN A 460 0.28 34.59 -11.99
C ASN A 460 1.04 35.31 -10.85
N THR A 461 0.94 34.78 -9.62
CA THR A 461 1.59 35.34 -8.43
C THR A 461 2.99 34.79 -8.20
N ARG A 462 3.86 35.62 -7.65
CA ARG A 462 5.25 35.27 -7.32
C ARG A 462 5.55 35.48 -5.84
N ASP A 463 6.46 34.66 -5.32
CA ASP A 463 6.98 34.78 -3.97
C ASP A 463 8.13 35.81 -3.87
N SER A 464 8.67 36.00 -2.66
CA SER A 464 9.79 36.91 -2.43
C SER A 464 11.10 36.48 -3.10
N SER A 465 11.20 35.23 -3.55
CA SER A 465 12.33 34.69 -4.29
C SER A 465 12.14 34.80 -5.81
N GLY A 466 11.02 35.39 -6.27
CA GLY A 466 10.69 35.54 -7.69
C GLY A 466 10.20 34.25 -8.34
N ASN A 467 9.91 33.20 -7.57
CA ASN A 467 9.32 31.96 -8.05
C ASN A 467 7.80 32.05 -8.08
N PHE A 468 7.19 31.32 -8.99
CA PHE A 468 5.74 31.18 -9.03
C PHE A 468 5.22 30.41 -7.82
N VAL A 469 4.14 30.94 -7.25
CA VAL A 469 3.41 30.31 -6.15
C VAL A 469 2.64 29.12 -6.69
N PRO A 470 2.88 27.88 -6.24
CA PRO A 470 2.17 26.70 -6.76
C PRO A 470 0.75 26.59 -6.18
N GLU A 471 -0.16 25.97 -6.93
CA GLU A 471 -1.54 25.68 -6.48
C GLU A 471 -1.55 24.80 -5.23
N LEU A 472 -0.71 23.76 -5.23
CA LEU A 472 -0.53 22.82 -4.12
C LEU A 472 0.89 22.95 -3.59
N GLN A 473 1.02 23.42 -2.36
CA GLN A 473 2.29 23.44 -1.64
C GLN A 473 2.61 22.05 -1.12
N ILE A 474 3.72 21.48 -1.57
CA ILE A 474 4.19 20.15 -1.18
C ILE A 474 5.24 20.27 -0.07
N GLY A 475 5.08 19.49 1.02
CA GLY A 475 6.04 19.49 2.12
C GLY A 475 7.33 18.75 1.78
N ASN A 476 7.20 17.50 1.35
CA ASN A 476 8.33 16.65 0.97
C ASN A 476 7.92 15.59 -0.07
N ILE A 477 8.91 15.15 -0.85
CA ILE A 477 8.80 13.98 -1.72
C ILE A 477 9.79 12.91 -1.27
N THR A 478 9.42 11.65 -1.45
CA THR A 478 10.26 10.51 -1.09
C THR A 478 10.23 9.44 -2.17
N ILE A 479 11.40 8.89 -2.51
CA ILE A 479 11.53 7.61 -3.23
C ILE A 479 12.09 6.60 -2.24
N SER A 480 11.34 5.53 -1.99
CA SER A 480 11.80 4.39 -1.19
C SER A 480 12.00 3.19 -2.09
N GLU A 481 13.25 2.79 -2.26
CA GLU A 481 13.70 1.67 -3.07
C GLU A 481 14.29 0.58 -2.18
N GLN A 482 13.92 -0.67 -2.45
CA GLN A 482 14.45 -1.82 -1.74
C GLN A 482 14.57 -3.04 -2.65
N PHE A 483 15.68 -3.73 -2.48
CA PHE A 483 15.94 -5.07 -2.96
C PHE A 483 15.93 -6.01 -1.76
N SER A 484 14.82 -6.70 -1.55
CA SER A 484 14.57 -7.49 -0.35
C SER A 484 14.00 -8.86 -0.73
N PRO A 485 14.84 -9.80 -1.21
CA PRO A 485 16.30 -9.71 -1.34
C PRO A 485 16.78 -9.24 -2.72
N LEU A 486 17.98 -8.64 -2.80
CA LEU A 486 18.71 -8.45 -4.06
C LEU A 486 19.06 -9.81 -4.68
N ILE A 487 19.63 -10.71 -3.89
CA ILE A 487 19.81 -12.11 -4.27
C ILE A 487 19.67 -12.93 -3.00
N SER A 488 18.82 -13.96 -3.03
CA SER A 488 18.79 -15.00 -2.00
C SER A 488 19.03 -16.36 -2.61
N LEU A 489 19.91 -17.14 -2.01
CA LEU A 489 20.17 -18.53 -2.35
C LEU A 489 19.94 -19.38 -1.10
N ASP A 490 18.89 -20.20 -1.13
CA ASP A 490 18.62 -21.19 -0.08
C ASP A 490 18.94 -22.59 -0.57
N PHE A 491 19.85 -23.26 0.11
CA PHE A 491 20.28 -24.62 -0.15
C PHE A 491 19.72 -25.55 0.92
N ASN A 492 19.01 -26.58 0.48
CA ASN A 492 18.60 -27.69 1.34
C ASN A 492 19.35 -28.94 0.92
N PHE A 493 20.31 -29.39 1.72
CA PHE A 493 21.16 -30.54 1.40
C PHE A 493 20.52 -31.87 1.79
N LYS A 494 21.05 -32.97 1.24
CA LYS A 494 20.53 -34.32 1.54
C LYS A 494 20.81 -34.79 2.97
N ASN A 495 21.89 -34.29 3.56
CA ASN A 495 22.36 -34.60 4.92
C ASN A 495 21.66 -33.77 6.02
N SER A 496 20.54 -33.10 5.73
CA SER A 496 19.86 -32.21 6.69
C SER A 496 20.66 -30.95 7.06
N LEU A 497 21.70 -30.63 6.28
CA LEU A 497 22.31 -29.30 6.27
C LEU A 497 21.40 -28.36 5.45
N THR A 498 21.30 -27.13 5.92
CA THR A 498 20.66 -26.00 5.25
C THR A 498 21.67 -24.87 5.22
N ALA A 499 21.76 -24.16 4.10
CA ALA A 499 22.59 -22.97 3.99
C ALA A 499 21.78 -21.87 3.30
N LYS A 500 21.98 -20.64 3.71
CA LYS A 500 21.29 -19.47 3.19
C LYS A 500 22.30 -18.36 2.97
N MET A 501 22.27 -17.76 1.79
CA MET A 501 22.98 -16.52 1.51
C MET A 501 21.95 -15.52 1.00
N GLU A 502 21.93 -14.33 1.58
CA GLU A 502 20.98 -13.28 1.22
C GLU A 502 21.68 -11.93 1.24
N VAL A 503 21.54 -11.18 0.15
CA VAL A 503 21.96 -9.77 0.06
C VAL A 503 20.72 -8.92 -0.03
N LYS A 504 20.62 -7.89 0.80
CA LYS A 504 19.59 -6.87 0.72
C LYS A 504 20.25 -5.51 0.52
N THR A 505 19.61 -4.67 -0.24
CA THR A 505 19.98 -3.26 -0.34
C THR A 505 18.71 -2.41 -0.33
N SER A 506 18.74 -1.25 0.30
CA SER A 506 17.65 -0.30 0.25
C SER A 506 18.19 1.12 0.26
N ARG A 507 17.46 2.01 -0.40
CA ARG A 507 17.76 3.42 -0.50
C ARG A 507 16.47 4.21 -0.34
N THR A 508 16.49 5.19 0.54
CA THR A 508 15.39 6.15 0.71
C THR A 508 15.92 7.55 0.45
N LEU A 509 15.36 8.22 -0.55
CA LEU A 509 15.69 9.58 -0.95
C LEU A 509 14.52 10.47 -0.57
N SER A 510 14.71 11.41 0.34
CA SER A 510 13.67 12.33 0.82
C SER A 510 14.11 13.77 0.56
N TYR A 511 13.42 14.47 -0.33
CA TYR A 511 13.64 15.88 -0.59
C TYR A 511 12.60 16.71 0.16
N SER A 512 13.06 17.70 0.94
CA SER A 512 12.21 18.61 1.70
C SER A 512 12.27 20.01 1.09
N PHE A 513 11.11 20.56 0.72
CA PHE A 513 10.99 21.90 0.11
C PHE A 513 11.11 23.02 1.15
N ALA A 514 10.91 22.73 2.44
CA ALA A 514 11.02 23.72 3.51
C ALA A 514 12.47 24.21 3.71
N ASN A 515 13.45 23.36 3.43
CA ASN A 515 14.88 23.67 3.61
C ASN A 515 15.71 23.41 2.34
N ASN A 516 15.08 22.99 1.23
CA ASN A 516 15.72 22.65 -0.04
C ASN A 516 16.86 21.62 0.07
N GLN A 517 16.66 20.58 0.89
CA GLN A 517 17.67 19.55 1.17
C GLN A 517 17.20 18.16 0.75
N LEU A 518 18.12 17.38 0.17
CA LEU A 518 17.95 15.95 -0.09
C LEU A 518 18.59 15.14 1.03
N THR A 519 17.81 14.32 1.72
CA THR A 519 18.30 13.31 2.66
C THR A 519 18.31 11.94 1.96
N GLU A 520 19.47 11.31 1.90
CA GLU A 520 19.68 9.98 1.32
C GLU A 520 20.04 9.00 2.45
N VAL A 521 19.20 7.98 2.65
CA VAL A 521 19.45 6.88 3.59
C VAL A 521 19.69 5.61 2.79
N THR A 522 20.90 5.07 2.88
CA THR A 522 21.27 3.81 2.23
C THR A 522 21.47 2.71 3.29
N SER A 523 21.14 1.48 2.93
CA SER A 523 21.37 0.30 3.76
C SER A 523 21.77 -0.88 2.88
N GLU A 524 22.85 -1.55 3.23
CA GLU A 524 23.29 -2.80 2.62
C GLU A 524 23.42 -3.87 3.70
N GLU A 525 22.79 -5.02 3.50
CA GLU A 525 22.80 -6.13 4.46
C GLU A 525 23.21 -7.44 3.77
N TYR A 526 24.27 -8.06 4.27
CA TYR A 526 24.74 -9.38 3.86
C TYR A 526 24.40 -10.37 4.97
N ILE A 527 23.65 -11.42 4.65
CA ILE A 527 23.24 -12.46 5.60
C ILE A 527 23.76 -13.81 5.10
N VAL A 528 24.48 -14.51 5.95
CA VAL A 528 24.96 -15.87 5.71
C VAL A 528 24.52 -16.74 6.87
N GLY A 529 23.66 -17.72 6.60
CA GLY A 529 23.14 -18.65 7.60
C GLY A 529 23.46 -20.10 7.25
N ALA A 530 23.75 -20.91 8.25
CA ALA A 530 23.88 -22.35 8.13
C ALA A 530 23.14 -23.04 9.28
N GLY A 531 22.38 -24.08 8.96
CA GLY A 531 21.66 -24.88 9.95
C GLY A 531 21.85 -26.36 9.71
N TYR A 532 22.07 -27.15 10.76
CA TYR A 532 22.24 -28.59 10.68
C TYR A 532 21.40 -29.29 11.74
N THR A 533 20.62 -30.28 11.31
CA THR A 533 19.87 -31.15 12.23
C THR A 533 20.64 -32.43 12.48
N PHE A 534 21.23 -32.57 13.67
CA PHE A 534 21.79 -33.83 14.12
C PHE A 534 20.65 -34.76 14.53
N LYS A 535 20.51 -35.88 13.84
CA LYS A 535 19.43 -36.83 14.08
C LYS A 535 19.76 -37.77 15.23
N ASN A 536 18.75 -38.09 16.05
CA ASN A 536 18.83 -39.10 17.10
C ASN A 536 19.99 -38.90 18.10
N VAL A 537 20.29 -37.65 18.43
CA VAL A 537 21.27 -37.34 19.47
C VAL A 537 20.71 -37.84 20.80
N THR A 538 21.51 -38.61 21.53
CA THR A 538 21.12 -39.17 22.82
C THR A 538 21.85 -38.41 23.93
N PHE A 539 21.12 -37.60 24.69
CA PHE A 539 21.65 -37.00 25.90
C PHE A 539 21.22 -37.81 27.12
N PRO A 540 22.17 -38.28 27.96
CA PRO A 540 21.85 -38.87 29.25
C PRO A 540 21.48 -37.74 30.21
N ILE A 541 20.18 -37.48 30.38
CA ILE A 541 19.72 -36.48 31.35
C ILE A 541 19.36 -37.21 32.64
N ARG A 542 20.03 -36.81 33.73
CA ARG A 542 19.82 -37.38 35.07
C ARG A 542 18.72 -36.57 35.76
N PHE A 543 17.56 -37.19 35.95
CA PHE A 543 16.47 -36.63 36.75
C PHE A 543 16.39 -37.43 38.06
N GLY A 544 16.95 -36.87 39.14
CA GLY A 544 17.05 -37.56 40.44
C GLY A 544 17.99 -38.77 40.39
N LYS A 545 17.57 -39.93 40.93
CA LYS A 545 18.38 -41.17 40.94
C LYS A 545 18.39 -41.90 39.60
N ASN A 546 17.51 -41.55 38.66
CA ASN A 546 17.35 -42.27 37.38
C ASN A 546 17.94 -41.49 36.20
N THR A 547 18.78 -42.15 35.42
CA THR A 547 19.34 -41.61 34.17
C THR A 547 18.45 -42.05 33.00
N LYS A 548 17.68 -41.12 32.42
CA LYS A 548 16.84 -41.42 31.25
C LYS A 548 17.57 -40.97 29.99
N LYS A 549 17.85 -41.92 29.10
CA LYS A 549 18.39 -41.63 27.76
C LYS A 549 17.26 -41.12 26.89
N ILE A 550 17.22 -39.81 26.66
CA ILE A 550 16.27 -39.19 25.75
C ILE A 550 16.93 -39.13 24.38
N LYS A 551 16.24 -39.63 23.35
CA LYS A 551 16.67 -39.57 21.95
C LYS A 551 15.82 -38.52 21.25
N SER A 552 16.46 -37.51 20.70
CA SER A 552 15.79 -36.48 19.92
C SER A 552 16.74 -35.84 18.91
N ASP A 553 16.17 -35.04 18.03
CA ASP A 553 16.94 -34.30 17.03
C ASP A 553 17.44 -32.97 17.66
N LEU A 554 18.71 -32.66 17.42
CA LEU A 554 19.34 -31.40 17.82
C LEU A 554 19.43 -30.49 16.59
N ASN A 555 18.74 -29.37 16.62
CA ASN A 555 18.81 -28.36 15.56
C ASN A 555 19.85 -27.31 15.93
N PHE A 556 20.94 -27.25 15.17
CA PHE A 556 21.98 -26.24 15.32
C PHE A 556 21.87 -25.21 14.20
N ARG A 557 21.97 -23.92 14.51
CA ARG A 557 21.90 -22.82 13.55
C ARG A 557 22.91 -21.75 13.88
N VAL A 558 23.59 -21.23 12.85
CA VAL A 558 24.49 -20.09 12.92
C VAL A 558 24.07 -19.11 11.83
N ASP A 559 23.73 -17.89 12.21
CA ASP A 559 23.39 -16.81 11.30
C ASP A 559 24.36 -15.64 11.52
N PHE A 560 25.08 -15.26 10.48
CA PHE A 560 25.92 -14.06 10.41
C PHE A 560 25.20 -13.00 9.59
N SER A 561 25.19 -11.76 10.06
CA SER A 561 24.70 -10.62 9.29
C SER A 561 25.63 -9.42 9.43
N LEU A 562 26.00 -8.82 8.31
CA LEU A 562 26.72 -7.54 8.26
C LEU A 562 25.81 -6.52 7.60
N ARG A 563 25.51 -5.43 8.31
CA ARG A 563 24.64 -4.36 7.82
C ARG A 563 25.39 -3.03 7.90
N ASP A 564 25.44 -2.28 6.81
CA ASP A 564 25.97 -0.92 6.76
C ASP A 564 24.82 0.04 6.43
N ASN A 565 24.53 0.98 7.32
CA ASN A 565 23.51 2.00 7.14
C ASN A 565 24.18 3.38 7.15
N ARG A 566 23.83 4.25 6.19
CA ARG A 566 24.36 5.61 6.11
C ARG A 566 23.26 6.61 5.80
N THR A 567 23.31 7.76 6.45
CA THR A 567 22.42 8.89 6.21
C THR A 567 23.26 10.09 5.77
N MET A 568 22.96 10.61 4.59
CA MET A 568 23.64 11.74 3.99
C MET A 568 22.63 12.86 3.73
N ILE A 569 23.03 14.09 4.04
CA ILE A 569 22.30 15.29 3.66
C ILE A 569 23.09 15.96 2.53
N ARG A 570 22.38 16.31 1.46
CA ARG A 570 22.91 17.05 0.32
C ARG A 570 22.12 18.35 0.19
N LYS A 571 22.81 19.48 0.29
CA LYS A 571 22.24 20.81 0.10
C LYS A 571 22.46 21.28 -1.33
N MET A 572 21.41 21.77 -1.98
CA MET A 572 21.45 22.07 -3.42
C MET A 572 22.18 23.36 -3.77
N GLU A 573 22.11 24.38 -2.92
CA GLU A 573 22.72 25.70 -3.18
C GLU A 573 24.15 25.81 -2.63
N GLU A 574 24.42 25.14 -1.51
CA GLU A 574 25.73 25.18 -0.85
C GLU A 574 26.72 24.13 -1.40
N ASP A 575 26.29 23.28 -2.36
CA ASP A 575 27.03 22.11 -2.88
C ASP A 575 27.69 21.26 -1.78
N LEU A 576 27.02 21.17 -0.63
CA LEU A 576 27.52 20.53 0.57
C LEU A 576 26.93 19.12 0.70
N ASN A 577 27.80 18.12 0.76
CA ASN A 577 27.45 16.72 1.06
C ASN A 577 27.99 16.37 2.46
N GLN A 578 27.10 16.04 3.41
CA GLN A 578 27.50 15.71 4.78
C GLN A 578 26.83 14.42 5.27
N ALA A 579 27.62 13.50 5.83
CA ALA A 579 27.09 12.35 6.56
C ALA A 579 26.64 12.79 7.97
N THR A 580 25.37 12.53 8.31
CA THR A 580 24.78 12.95 9.60
C THR A 580 24.54 11.82 10.57
N SER A 581 24.36 10.60 10.06
CA SER A 581 24.16 9.40 10.87
C SER A 581 24.55 8.16 10.07
N GLY A 582 24.71 7.04 10.76
CA GLY A 582 25.02 5.77 10.14
C GLY A 582 25.74 4.85 11.10
N GLN A 583 25.64 3.57 10.83
CA GLN A 583 26.34 2.56 11.60
C GLN A 583 26.55 1.29 10.77
N LYS A 584 27.66 0.63 11.04
CA LYS A 584 27.96 -0.71 10.56
C LYS A 584 27.76 -1.69 11.70
N LEU A 585 26.75 -2.55 11.55
CA LEU A 585 26.34 -3.55 12.51
C LEU A 585 26.75 -4.94 12.03
N ILE A 586 27.61 -5.61 12.78
CA ILE A 586 27.99 -7.01 12.57
C ILE A 586 27.30 -7.83 13.66
N SER A 587 26.46 -8.79 13.27
CA SER A 587 25.77 -9.67 14.21
C SER A 587 26.05 -11.14 13.92
N ILE A 588 26.24 -11.92 14.98
CA ILE A 588 26.37 -13.37 14.97
C ILE A 588 25.31 -13.93 15.91
N LYS A 589 24.47 -14.82 15.42
CA LYS A 589 23.46 -15.54 16.22
C LYS A 589 23.70 -17.03 16.09
N VAL A 590 23.90 -17.70 17.21
CA VAL A 590 24.04 -19.16 17.29
C VAL A 590 22.91 -19.70 18.15
N ASN A 591 22.20 -20.71 17.66
CA ASN A 591 21.13 -21.38 18.38
C ASN A 591 21.30 -22.90 18.30
N ALA A 592 21.11 -23.59 19.42
CA ALA A 592 21.05 -25.04 19.47
C ALA A 592 19.78 -25.46 20.23
N ASP A 593 18.78 -25.96 19.51
CA ASP A 593 17.49 -26.39 20.04
C ASP A 593 17.45 -27.92 20.19
N TYR A 594 17.16 -28.41 21.39
CA TYR A 594 16.96 -29.82 21.69
C TYR A 594 15.59 -30.06 22.32
N VAL A 595 14.74 -30.80 21.61
CA VAL A 595 13.38 -31.11 22.08
C VAL A 595 13.44 -32.36 22.96
N ILE A 596 13.18 -32.22 24.25
CA ILE A 596 13.18 -33.38 25.17
C ILE A 596 11.88 -34.17 25.07
N ASN A 597 10.75 -33.48 25.07
CA ASN A 597 9.42 -34.05 24.84
C ASN A 597 8.48 -32.96 24.30
N GLN A 598 7.20 -33.31 24.05
CA GLN A 598 6.20 -32.38 23.52
C GLN A 598 5.97 -31.13 24.41
N ARG A 599 6.34 -31.20 25.69
CA ARG A 599 6.12 -30.15 26.69
C ARG A 599 7.40 -29.43 27.11
N PHE A 600 8.59 -29.92 26.76
CA PHE A 600 9.87 -29.41 27.25
C PHE A 600 10.93 -29.33 26.15
N ASN A 601 11.44 -28.11 25.93
CA ASN A 601 12.49 -27.79 24.96
C ASN A 601 13.62 -27.02 25.65
N ILE A 602 14.86 -27.40 25.35
CA ILE A 602 16.07 -26.70 25.78
C ILE A 602 16.68 -26.00 24.56
N ARG A 603 16.92 -24.69 24.69
CA ARG A 603 17.64 -23.89 23.70
C ARG A 603 18.90 -23.30 24.33
N LEU A 604 20.05 -23.57 23.75
CA LEU A 604 21.26 -22.77 23.96
C LEU A 604 21.30 -21.67 22.91
N PHE A 605 21.61 -20.44 23.32
CA PHE A 605 21.74 -19.32 22.39
C PHE A 605 22.98 -18.49 22.70
N TYR A 606 23.55 -17.90 21.65
CA TYR A 606 24.56 -16.86 21.70
C TYR A 606 24.22 -15.78 20.67
N ASN A 607 24.21 -14.53 21.10
CA ASN A 607 23.97 -13.37 20.26
C ASN A 607 25.13 -12.38 20.49
N GLY A 608 25.95 -12.18 19.46
CA GLY A 608 26.94 -11.11 19.39
C GLY A 608 26.46 -10.00 18.45
N ALA A 609 26.69 -8.75 18.83
CA ALA A 609 26.46 -7.59 17.99
C ALA A 609 27.57 -6.55 18.22
N ILE A 610 28.27 -6.19 17.14
CA ILE A 610 29.31 -5.16 17.12
C ILE A 610 28.75 -4.00 16.30
N ASN A 611 28.76 -2.80 16.87
CA ASN A 611 28.27 -1.59 16.23
C ASN A 611 29.41 -0.59 16.06
N GLU A 612 29.71 -0.23 14.81
CA GLU A 612 30.72 0.77 14.41
C GLU A 612 29.98 1.99 13.83
N PRO A 613 29.81 3.10 14.58
CA PRO A 613 29.16 4.31 14.08
C PRO A 613 29.95 4.96 12.95
N VAL A 614 29.24 5.56 11.98
CA VAL A 614 29.84 6.30 10.85
C VAL A 614 30.30 7.70 11.29
N VAL A 615 29.60 8.30 12.25
CA VAL A 615 29.92 9.63 12.80
C VAL A 615 30.86 9.52 13.99
N SER A 616 31.85 10.42 14.07
CA SER A 616 32.84 10.47 15.15
C SER A 616 32.28 10.85 16.51
N THR A 617 31.04 11.34 16.57
CA THR A 617 30.33 11.72 17.80
C THR A 617 29.77 10.53 18.57
N SER A 618 29.83 9.32 18.02
CA SER A 618 29.30 8.09 18.63
C SER A 618 30.42 7.06 18.85
N PHE A 619 30.36 6.35 19.98
CA PHE A 619 31.37 5.34 20.33
C PHE A 619 31.03 3.96 19.75
N PRO A 620 32.03 3.19 19.29
CA PRO A 620 31.82 1.79 18.92
C PRO A 620 31.40 0.98 20.16
N THR A 621 30.42 0.09 19.98
CA THR A 621 29.90 -0.76 21.07
C THR A 621 29.90 -2.23 20.68
N GLN A 622 30.06 -3.11 21.66
CA GLN A 622 30.02 -4.55 21.47
C GLN A 622 29.17 -5.17 22.57
N ASN A 623 28.12 -5.89 22.16
CA ASN A 623 27.18 -6.55 23.05
C ASN A 623 27.20 -8.04 22.78
N HIS A 624 27.43 -8.84 23.83
CA HIS A 624 27.43 -10.29 23.76
C HIS A 624 26.48 -10.83 24.82
N GLY A 625 25.53 -11.66 24.40
CA GLY A 625 24.60 -12.36 25.28
C GLY A 625 24.62 -13.85 24.99
N ALA A 626 24.86 -14.67 26.01
CA ALA A 626 24.78 -16.12 25.92
C ALA A 626 23.87 -16.64 27.01
N GLY A 627 23.14 -17.73 26.74
CA GLY A 627 22.26 -18.29 27.75
C GLY A 627 21.63 -19.63 27.39
N LEU A 628 21.00 -20.21 28.40
CA LEU A 628 20.15 -21.39 28.29
C LEU A 628 18.71 -20.94 28.50
N SER A 629 17.85 -21.25 27.53
CA SER A 629 16.40 -21.04 27.62
C SER A 629 15.70 -22.38 27.77
N LEU A 630 14.90 -22.51 28.82
CA LEU A 630 14.07 -23.69 29.09
C LEU A 630 12.61 -23.31 28.81
N ARG A 631 12.01 -23.92 27.80
CA ARG A 631 10.60 -23.67 27.46
C ARG A 631 9.76 -24.86 27.92
N PHE A 632 8.85 -24.61 28.84
CA PHE A 632 7.83 -25.56 29.28
C PHE A 632 6.48 -25.15 28.72
N THR A 633 5.78 -26.04 28.03
CA THR A 633 4.45 -25.78 27.47
C THR A 633 3.44 -26.64 28.21
N LEU A 634 2.57 -25.97 28.97
CA LEU A 634 1.41 -26.56 29.65
C LEU A 634 0.23 -26.50 28.68
N ALA A 635 0.17 -27.41 27.72
CA ALA A 635 -1.05 -27.67 26.96
C ALA A 635 -1.61 -29.01 27.45
N GLU A 636 -2.87 -28.99 27.89
CA GLU A 636 -3.63 -30.18 28.31
C GLU A 636 -3.69 -31.24 27.20
#